data_AF-A0A7R9B095-F1
#
_entry.id   AF-A0A7R9B095-F1
#
_cell.length_a   1.000
_cell.length_b   1.000
_cell.length_c   1.000
_cell.angle_alpha   90.00
_cell.angle_beta   90.00
_cell.angle_gamma   90.00
#
_symmetry.space_group_name_H-M   'P 1'
#
loop_
_entity.id
_entity.type
_entity.pdbx_description
1 polymer ?
#
loop_
_entity_poly.entity_id
_entity_poly.type
_entity_poly.pdbx_seq_one_letter_code
_entity_poly.pdbx_strand_id
1 'polypeptide(L)'
;MKFVPESVRWLLAKRHNEKAKGIIKNAALINGVTLSTTLLEKVDNINVDSDTANGNPTGPEKPTLGAANAFVYYGLSINSTSLGGNKYLNFALVCLVEIPGYTMAWVCMNRMGRRRSLCASLFLCSATCVAAAFVPQGMNWAEVLLFLVGKLGITSSFGIVYVYTAELYPTVMRSAGVGASSTMARVGAMVAPFAPLLGMHIKALPLLLFGAVALLAGLLALFFPETLGKKLPDTVDEIKKL
;
A
#
# COMPACT_ATOMS: atom_id res chain seq x y z
N MET A 1 28.85 9.37 12.03
CA MET A 1 27.86 8.76 12.94
C MET A 1 26.70 8.23 12.10
N LYS A 2 26.42 6.91 12.13
CA LYS A 2 25.19 6.35 11.57
C LYS A 2 24.11 6.49 12.64
N PHE A 3 23.09 7.32 12.41
CA PHE A 3 22.01 7.63 13.36
C PHE A 3 21.09 6.44 13.68
N VAL A 4 21.16 5.36 12.88
CA VAL A 4 20.43 4.11 13.13
C VAL A 4 21.36 2.93 12.82
N PRO A 5 21.53 1.95 13.74
CA PRO A 5 22.30 0.75 13.45
C PRO A 5 21.62 -0.08 12.35
N GLU A 6 22.41 -0.82 11.57
CA GLU A 6 21.88 -1.75 10.57
C GLU A 6 20.98 -2.81 11.23
N SER A 7 19.96 -3.29 10.51
CA SER A 7 19.03 -4.26 11.09
C SER A 7 19.77 -5.51 11.54
N VAL A 8 19.55 -5.92 12.79
CA VAL A 8 20.16 -7.12 13.41
C VAL A 8 19.97 -8.35 12.51
N ARG A 9 18.78 -8.48 11.90
CA ARG A 9 18.42 -9.59 11.02
C ARG A 9 19.27 -9.65 9.74
N TRP A 10 19.61 -8.49 9.15
CA TRP A 10 20.50 -8.41 7.99
C TRP A 10 21.96 -8.74 8.34
N LEU A 11 22.42 -8.32 9.53
CA LEU A 11 23.75 -8.67 10.02
C LEU A 11 23.88 -10.16 10.26
N LEU A 12 22.85 -10.82 10.81
CA LEU A 12 22.80 -12.28 10.95
C LEU A 12 22.78 -12.98 9.59
N ALA A 13 21.99 -12.50 8.63
CA ALA A 13 21.98 -13.06 7.27
C ALA A 13 23.34 -12.95 6.55
N LYS A 14 24.12 -11.91 6.83
CA LYS A 14 25.49 -11.73 6.30
C LYS A 14 26.59 -12.37 7.16
N ARG A 15 26.25 -13.17 8.17
CA ARG A 15 27.18 -13.77 9.15
C ARG A 15 28.04 -12.75 9.91
N HIS A 16 27.58 -11.51 10.02
CA HIS A 16 28.19 -10.47 10.87
C HIS A 16 27.65 -10.55 12.31
N ASN A 17 27.76 -11.73 12.93
CA ASN A 17 27.17 -12.05 14.23
C ASN A 17 27.69 -11.13 15.35
N GLU A 18 28.96 -10.74 15.33
CA GLU A 18 29.55 -9.85 16.33
C GLU A 18 28.92 -8.45 16.32
N LYS A 19 28.64 -7.89 15.13
CA LYS A 19 27.94 -6.60 15.01
C LYS A 19 26.49 -6.70 15.47
N ALA A 20 25.82 -7.82 15.15
CA ALA A 20 24.46 -8.09 15.59
C ALA A 20 24.37 -8.20 17.12
N LYS A 21 25.28 -8.93 17.76
CA LYS A 21 25.40 -9.05 19.22
C LYS A 21 25.65 -7.69 19.88
N GLY A 22 26.49 -6.85 19.29
CA GLY A 22 26.74 -5.49 19.79
C GLY A 22 25.48 -4.63 19.83
N ILE A 23 24.65 -4.69 18.79
CA ILE A 23 23.38 -3.95 18.72
C ILE A 23 22.36 -4.52 19.71
N ILE A 24 22.25 -5.85 19.82
CA ILE A 24 21.36 -6.52 20.77
C ILE A 24 21.74 -6.16 22.22
N LYS A 25 23.03 -6.14 22.55
CA LYS A 25 23.52 -5.73 23.88
C LYS A 25 23.15 -4.27 24.19
N ASN A 26 23.37 -3.35 23.25
CA ASN A 26 22.97 -1.95 23.44
C ASN A 26 21.46 -1.78 23.59
N ALA A 27 20.66 -2.50 22.79
CA ALA A 27 19.20 -2.46 22.91
C ALA A 27 18.71 -3.04 24.25
N ALA A 28 19.34 -4.10 24.75
CA ALA A 28 19.02 -4.69 26.04
C ALA A 28 19.43 -3.80 27.23
N LEU A 29 20.58 -3.09 27.12
CA LEU A 29 21.00 -2.09 28.10
C LEU A 29 19.99 -0.94 28.19
N ILE A 30 19.50 -0.44 27.05
CA ILE A 30 18.48 0.62 27.00
C ILE A 30 17.14 0.14 27.59
N ASN A 31 16.78 -1.12 27.35
CA ASN A 31 15.53 -1.70 27.83
C ASN A 31 15.61 -2.29 29.26
N GLY A 32 16.78 -2.23 29.92
CA GLY A 32 16.98 -2.78 31.27
C GLY A 32 16.83 -4.30 31.39
N VAL A 33 16.98 -5.04 30.29
CA VAL A 33 16.81 -6.51 30.26
C VAL A 33 18.16 -7.21 30.33
N THR A 34 18.33 -8.17 31.23
CA THR A 34 19.51 -9.03 31.29
C THR A 34 19.47 -10.11 30.19
N LEU A 35 20.41 -10.01 29.23
CA LEU A 35 20.58 -11.03 28.19
C LEU A 35 21.15 -12.32 28.77
N SER A 36 20.43 -13.44 28.62
CA SER A 36 20.97 -14.76 28.95
C SER A 36 21.99 -15.21 27.89
N THR A 37 23.06 -15.88 28.32
CA THR A 37 24.11 -16.44 27.46
C THR A 37 23.56 -17.43 26.42
N THR A 38 22.51 -18.16 26.79
CA THR A 38 21.75 -19.07 25.92
C THR A 38 21.06 -18.40 24.72
N LEU A 39 20.66 -17.13 24.84
CA LEU A 39 20.08 -16.38 23.70
C LEU A 39 21.17 -15.94 22.72
N LEU A 40 22.37 -15.62 23.22
CA LEU A 40 23.52 -15.25 22.38
C LEU A 40 24.09 -16.46 21.63
N GLU A 41 24.10 -17.64 22.23
CA GLU A 41 24.48 -18.89 21.55
C GLU A 41 23.45 -19.32 20.50
N LYS A 42 22.15 -19.11 20.76
CA LYS A 42 21.12 -19.30 19.73
C LYS A 42 21.35 -18.42 18.52
N VAL A 43 21.81 -17.18 18.71
CA VAL A 43 22.12 -16.24 17.61
C VAL A 43 23.26 -16.73 16.72
N ASP A 44 24.24 -17.46 17.27
CA ASP A 44 25.32 -18.06 16.47
C ASP A 44 24.86 -19.27 15.65
N ASN A 45 23.81 -19.97 16.10
CA ASN A 45 23.23 -21.13 15.42
C ASN A 45 22.07 -20.81 14.48
N ILE A 46 21.64 -19.54 14.37
CA ILE A 46 20.63 -19.14 13.38
C ILE A 46 21.31 -19.12 12.00
N ASN A 47 21.22 -20.25 11.29
CA ASN A 47 21.37 -20.25 9.83
C ASN A 47 20.13 -19.58 9.24
N VAL A 48 20.26 -18.31 8.86
CA VAL A 48 19.31 -17.72 7.90
C VAL A 48 19.64 -18.35 6.57
N ASP A 49 18.91 -19.40 6.17
CA ASP A 49 19.07 -20.03 4.87
C ASP A 49 18.98 -18.97 3.76
N SER A 50 20.11 -18.75 3.07
CA SER A 50 20.18 -17.89 1.90
C SER A 50 19.38 -18.45 0.71
N ASP A 51 19.03 -19.74 0.75
CA ASP A 51 18.28 -20.43 -0.31
C ASP A 51 16.79 -20.07 -0.34
N THR A 52 16.23 -19.46 0.72
CA THR A 52 14.84 -18.97 0.69
C THR A 52 14.66 -17.72 -0.19
N ALA A 53 15.75 -17.14 -0.70
CA ALA A 53 15.72 -15.99 -1.62
C ALA A 53 15.33 -16.36 -3.07
N ASN A 54 15.40 -17.65 -3.44
CA ASN A 54 15.12 -18.13 -4.80
C ASN A 54 13.68 -18.61 -5.00
N GLY A 55 12.81 -18.46 -4.00
CA GLY A 55 11.39 -18.69 -4.20
C GLY A 55 10.85 -17.70 -5.23
N ASN A 56 10.33 -18.18 -6.36
CA ASN A 56 9.57 -17.33 -7.27
C ASN A 56 8.54 -16.56 -6.44
N PRO A 57 8.46 -15.21 -6.48
CA PRO A 57 7.49 -14.46 -5.71
C PRO A 57 6.09 -14.92 -6.15
N THR A 58 5.53 -15.83 -5.38
CA THR A 58 4.40 -16.66 -5.80
C THR A 58 3.15 -15.79 -5.93
N GLY A 59 2.65 -15.72 -7.18
CA GLY A 59 1.35 -15.20 -7.57
C GLY A 59 1.40 -13.93 -8.44
N PRO A 60 1.10 -13.99 -9.76
CA PRO A 60 0.90 -12.80 -10.60
C PRO A 60 -0.24 -11.89 -10.13
N GLU A 61 -1.07 -12.37 -9.20
CA GLU A 61 -2.25 -11.67 -8.68
C GLU A 61 -1.92 -10.59 -7.63
N LYS A 62 -0.77 -10.68 -6.96
CA LYS A 62 -0.37 -9.77 -5.85
C LYS A 62 0.10 -8.38 -6.31
N PRO A 63 0.94 -8.24 -7.35
CA PRO A 63 1.44 -6.92 -7.75
C PRO A 63 0.47 -6.12 -8.64
N THR A 64 -0.53 -6.77 -9.25
CA THR A 64 -1.53 -6.12 -10.12
C THR A 64 -2.45 -5.18 -9.35
N LEU A 65 -2.78 -5.51 -8.08
CA LEU A 65 -3.57 -4.64 -7.21
C LEU A 65 -2.87 -3.30 -6.93
N GLY A 66 -1.54 -3.32 -6.80
CA GLY A 66 -0.71 -2.12 -6.62
C GLY A 66 -0.69 -1.24 -7.87
N ALA A 67 -0.61 -1.85 -9.06
CA ALA A 67 -0.68 -1.16 -10.34
C ALA A 67 -2.04 -0.45 -10.54
N ALA A 68 -3.14 -1.15 -10.26
CA ALA A 68 -4.49 -0.59 -10.37
C ALA A 68 -4.72 0.58 -9.40
N ASN A 69 -4.30 0.44 -8.14
CA ASN A 69 -4.40 1.51 -7.15
C ASN A 69 -3.58 2.74 -7.54
N ALA A 70 -2.33 2.54 -7.98
CA ALA A 70 -1.48 3.63 -8.42
C ALA A 70 -2.07 4.37 -9.63
N PHE A 71 -2.56 3.62 -10.62
CA PHE A 71 -3.21 4.19 -11.80
C PHE A 71 -4.39 5.10 -11.42
N VAL A 72 -5.29 4.64 -10.54
CA VAL A 72 -6.45 5.42 -10.08
C VAL A 72 -5.99 6.61 -9.23
N TYR A 73 -5.04 6.42 -8.31
CA TYR A 73 -4.54 7.47 -7.42
C TYR A 73 -3.92 8.65 -8.19
N TYR A 74 -2.99 8.36 -9.11
CA TYR A 74 -2.34 9.38 -9.93
C TYR A 74 -3.30 9.93 -11.00
N GLY A 75 -4.15 9.09 -11.56
CA GLY A 75 -5.16 9.47 -12.55
C GLY A 75 -6.14 10.50 -12.01
N LEU A 76 -6.67 10.29 -10.80
CA LEU A 76 -7.50 11.28 -10.11
C LEU A 76 -6.69 12.56 -9.85
N SER A 77 -5.47 12.46 -9.28
CA SER A 77 -4.66 13.66 -9.02
C SER A 77 -4.47 14.55 -10.25
N ILE A 78 -4.21 13.95 -11.42
CA ILE A 78 -4.08 14.69 -12.68
C ILE A 78 -5.43 15.27 -13.12
N ASN A 79 -6.49 14.46 -13.04
CA ASN A 79 -7.85 14.86 -13.44
C ASN A 79 -8.44 16.00 -12.56
N SER A 80 -7.88 16.24 -11.37
CA SER A 80 -8.31 17.33 -10.48
C SER A 80 -8.22 18.73 -11.13
N THR A 81 -7.31 18.89 -12.09
CA THR A 81 -7.11 20.14 -12.83
C THR A 81 -8.11 20.36 -13.97
N SER A 82 -8.83 19.29 -14.35
CA SER A 82 -9.83 19.29 -15.42
C SER A 82 -11.26 19.50 -14.89
N LEU A 83 -11.45 19.44 -13.56
CA LEU A 83 -12.72 19.72 -12.89
C LEU A 83 -13.16 21.17 -13.12
N GLY A 84 -14.48 21.41 -13.08
CA GLY A 84 -15.03 22.76 -13.13
C GLY A 84 -14.52 23.67 -12.00
N GLY A 85 -14.39 24.97 -12.27
CA GLY A 85 -13.96 25.97 -11.29
C GLY A 85 -12.47 26.32 -11.34
N ASN A 86 -11.90 26.68 -10.19
CA ASN A 86 -10.50 27.12 -10.09
C ASN A 86 -9.56 25.92 -9.91
N LYS A 87 -8.71 25.68 -10.92
CA LYS A 87 -7.75 24.56 -10.96
C LYS A 87 -6.78 24.54 -9.77
N TYR A 88 -6.32 25.71 -9.31
CA TYR A 88 -5.41 25.81 -8.17
C TYR A 88 -6.10 25.43 -6.86
N LEU A 89 -7.35 25.83 -6.71
CA LEU A 89 -8.17 25.52 -5.53
C LEU A 89 -8.48 24.02 -5.50
N ASN A 90 -8.89 23.44 -6.63
CA ASN A 90 -9.17 22.01 -6.74
C ASN A 90 -7.92 21.16 -6.41
N PHE A 91 -6.75 21.53 -6.93
CA PHE A 91 -5.50 20.84 -6.60
C PHE A 91 -5.10 20.99 -5.14
N ALA A 92 -5.24 22.19 -4.57
CA ALA A 92 -4.97 22.43 -3.14
C ALA A 92 -5.88 21.60 -2.23
N LEU A 93 -7.17 21.48 -2.56
CA LEU A 93 -8.12 20.63 -1.83
C LEU A 93 -7.74 19.15 -1.93
N VAL A 94 -7.32 18.69 -3.10
CA VAL A 94 -6.82 17.32 -3.28
C VAL A 94 -5.65 17.03 -2.36
N CYS A 95 -4.64 17.91 -2.33
CA CYS A 95 -3.50 17.75 -1.43
C CYS A 95 -3.93 17.79 0.05
N LEU A 96 -4.86 18.67 0.41
CA LEU A 96 -5.35 18.79 1.79
C LEU A 96 -6.08 17.52 2.23
N VAL A 97 -6.86 16.89 1.35
CA VAL A 97 -7.62 15.66 1.62
C VAL A 97 -6.74 14.42 1.75
N GLU A 98 -5.49 14.45 1.28
CA GLU A 98 -4.58 13.31 1.48
C GLU A 98 -4.22 13.09 2.95
N ILE A 99 -4.07 14.15 3.73
CA ILE A 99 -3.78 14.09 5.16
C ILE A 99 -4.87 13.29 5.92
N PRO A 100 -6.16 13.69 5.89
CA PRO A 100 -7.21 12.92 6.53
C PRO A 100 -7.38 11.53 5.90
N GLY A 101 -7.14 11.37 4.59
CA GLY A 101 -7.15 10.07 3.93
C GLY A 101 -6.19 9.06 4.57
N TYR A 102 -4.93 9.45 4.81
CA TYR A 102 -3.96 8.58 5.50
C TYR A 102 -4.33 8.31 6.96
N THR A 103 -4.86 9.31 7.67
CA THR A 103 -5.34 9.08 9.05
C THR A 103 -6.53 8.10 9.10
N MET A 104 -7.44 8.19 8.12
CA MET A 104 -8.58 7.29 8.00
C MET A 104 -8.11 5.88 7.65
N ALA A 105 -7.13 5.72 6.77
CA ALA A 105 -6.51 4.44 6.48
C ALA A 105 -5.98 3.78 7.76
N TRP A 106 -5.24 4.53 8.58
CA TRP A 106 -4.68 4.02 9.83
C TRP A 106 -5.76 3.54 10.80
N VAL A 107 -6.82 4.34 11.01
CA VAL A 107 -7.93 3.98 11.90
C VAL A 107 -8.70 2.77 11.36
N CYS A 108 -9.02 2.74 10.07
CA CYS A 108 -9.77 1.64 9.45
C CYS A 108 -8.99 0.32 9.53
N MET A 109 -7.69 0.32 9.22
CA MET A 109 -6.85 -0.89 9.31
C MET A 109 -6.81 -1.49 10.71
N ASN A 110 -6.80 -0.64 11.75
CA ASN A 110 -6.77 -1.10 13.14
C ASN A 110 -8.12 -1.65 13.60
N ARG A 111 -9.25 -1.10 13.15
CA ARG A 111 -10.58 -1.47 13.66
C ARG A 111 -11.27 -2.58 12.85
N MET A 112 -11.17 -2.55 11.52
CA MET A 112 -11.98 -3.40 10.62
C MET A 112 -11.18 -4.50 9.92
N GLY A 113 -9.86 -4.52 10.07
CA GLY A 113 -8.97 -5.41 9.32
C GLY A 113 -8.45 -4.76 8.04
N ARG A 114 -7.48 -5.40 7.40
CA ARG A 114 -6.81 -4.85 6.20
C ARG A 114 -7.67 -5.08 4.97
N ARG A 115 -8.19 -6.28 4.78
CA ARG A 115 -8.98 -6.63 3.58
C ARG A 115 -10.28 -5.84 3.51
N ARG A 116 -11.06 -5.81 4.60
CA ARG A 116 -12.34 -5.08 4.65
C ARG A 116 -12.15 -3.58 4.43
N SER A 117 -11.13 -3.00 5.05
CA SER A 117 -10.80 -1.58 4.88
C SER A 117 -10.41 -1.25 3.44
N LEU A 118 -9.59 -2.10 2.82
CA LEU A 118 -9.16 -1.95 1.44
C LEU A 118 -10.37 -2.03 0.48
N CYS A 119 -11.21 -3.05 0.60
CA CYS A 119 -12.41 -3.20 -0.23
C CYS A 119 -13.39 -2.03 -0.03
N ALA A 120 -13.65 -1.63 1.21
CA ALA A 120 -14.55 -0.51 1.52
C ALA A 120 -14.05 0.80 0.89
N SER A 121 -12.75 1.08 0.99
CA SER A 121 -12.15 2.29 0.43
C SER A 121 -12.18 2.31 -1.11
N LEU A 122 -11.98 1.15 -1.76
CA LEU A 122 -12.07 1.01 -3.22
C LEU A 122 -13.52 1.12 -3.73
N PHE A 123 -14.48 0.51 -3.04
CA PHE A 123 -15.90 0.65 -3.40
C PHE A 123 -16.41 2.07 -3.16
N LEU A 124 -15.97 2.74 -2.09
CA LEU A 124 -16.26 4.15 -1.87
C LEU A 124 -15.70 5.02 -3.01
N CYS A 125 -14.44 4.81 -3.40
CA CYS A 125 -13.85 5.49 -4.55
C CYS A 125 -14.63 5.22 -5.84
N SER A 126 -14.97 3.96 -6.12
CA SER A 126 -15.71 3.59 -7.33
C SER A 126 -17.09 4.25 -7.38
N ALA A 127 -17.87 4.15 -6.29
CA ALA A 127 -19.21 4.70 -6.21
C ALA A 127 -19.22 6.23 -6.39
N THR A 128 -18.28 6.92 -5.74
CA THR A 128 -18.17 8.38 -5.84
C THR A 128 -17.64 8.85 -7.21
N CYS A 129 -16.71 8.13 -7.84
CA CYS A 129 -16.27 8.44 -9.20
C CYS A 129 -17.41 8.26 -10.22
N VAL A 130 -18.20 7.20 -10.10
CA VAL A 130 -19.38 6.97 -10.95
C VAL A 130 -20.44 8.05 -10.68
N ALA A 131 -20.72 8.37 -9.41
CA ALA A 131 -21.66 9.43 -9.06
C ALA A 131 -21.23 10.79 -9.62
N ALA A 132 -19.94 11.14 -9.51
CA ALA A 132 -19.37 12.37 -10.04
C ALA A 132 -19.51 12.46 -11.57
N ALA A 133 -19.47 11.34 -12.28
CA ALA A 133 -19.64 11.28 -13.73
C ALA A 133 -21.08 11.61 -14.20
N PHE A 134 -22.09 11.41 -13.34
CA PHE A 134 -23.50 11.69 -13.65
C PHE A 134 -23.99 13.07 -13.14
N VAL A 135 -23.11 13.90 -12.59
CA VAL A 135 -23.50 15.23 -12.10
C VAL A 135 -23.83 16.15 -13.28
N PRO A 136 -25.01 16.81 -13.29
CA PRO A 136 -25.37 17.74 -14.35
C PRO A 136 -24.48 18.99 -14.38
N GLN A 137 -24.23 19.50 -15.59
CA GLN A 137 -23.43 20.71 -15.81
C GLN A 137 -24.12 21.91 -15.18
N GLY A 138 -23.55 22.43 -14.08
CA GLY A 138 -24.11 23.54 -13.31
C GLY A 138 -23.81 23.46 -11.81
N MET A 139 -23.57 22.26 -11.28
CA MET A 139 -23.25 22.03 -9.86
C MET A 139 -21.77 21.66 -9.66
N ASN A 140 -20.86 22.56 -10.03
CA ASN A 140 -19.40 22.35 -9.91
C ASN A 140 -18.98 21.98 -8.47
N TRP A 141 -19.65 22.54 -7.46
CA TRP A 141 -19.36 22.24 -6.05
C TRP A 141 -19.66 20.77 -5.70
N ALA A 142 -20.71 20.19 -6.26
CA ALA A 142 -21.11 18.80 -6.00
C ALA A 142 -20.15 17.82 -6.70
N GLU A 143 -19.72 18.15 -7.92
CA GLU A 143 -18.70 17.41 -8.66
C GLU A 143 -17.39 17.37 -7.87
N VAL A 144 -16.90 18.53 -7.40
CA VAL A 144 -15.66 18.63 -6.61
C VAL A 144 -15.79 17.88 -5.29
N LEU A 145 -16.94 17.98 -4.58
CA LEU A 145 -17.14 17.29 -3.32
C LEU A 145 -17.12 15.77 -3.49
N LEU A 146 -17.86 15.23 -4.47
CA LEU A 146 -17.85 13.79 -4.77
C LEU A 146 -16.45 13.32 -5.18
N PHE A 147 -15.75 14.13 -6.00
CA PHE A 147 -14.39 13.85 -6.41
C PHE A 147 -13.42 13.80 -5.23
N LEU A 148 -13.54 14.72 -4.26
CA LEU A 148 -12.71 14.74 -3.05
C LEU A 148 -12.98 13.53 -2.15
N VAL A 149 -14.24 13.09 -2.01
CA VAL A 149 -14.56 11.86 -1.26
C VAL A 149 -13.96 10.64 -1.95
N GLY A 150 -14.02 10.56 -3.28
CA GLY A 150 -13.35 9.50 -4.04
C GLY A 150 -11.84 9.53 -3.88
N LYS A 151 -11.24 10.73 -3.93
CA LYS A 151 -9.81 10.93 -3.69
C LYS A 151 -9.39 10.49 -2.28
N LEU A 152 -10.21 10.76 -1.27
CA LEU A 152 -10.00 10.31 0.10
C LEU A 152 -10.00 8.77 0.18
N GLY A 153 -10.97 8.11 -0.49
CA GLY A 153 -11.05 6.66 -0.59
C GLY A 153 -9.81 6.02 -1.21
N ILE A 154 -9.37 6.51 -2.38
CA ILE A 154 -8.18 5.94 -3.04
C ILE A 154 -6.89 6.20 -2.28
N THR A 155 -6.72 7.38 -1.67
CA THR A 155 -5.54 7.66 -0.82
C THR A 155 -5.50 6.70 0.38
N SER A 156 -6.68 6.41 0.95
CA SER A 156 -6.77 5.44 2.04
C SER A 156 -6.39 4.04 1.57
N SER A 157 -6.94 3.60 0.43
CA SER A 157 -6.60 2.32 -0.19
C SER A 157 -5.10 2.17 -0.46
N PHE A 158 -4.46 3.22 -1.00
CA PHE A 158 -3.03 3.20 -1.32
C PHE A 158 -2.15 2.96 -0.09
N GLY A 159 -2.47 3.60 1.05
CA GLY A 159 -1.80 3.34 2.32
C GLY A 159 -2.02 1.91 2.82
N ILE A 160 -3.24 1.39 2.72
CA ILE A 160 -3.58 0.03 3.15
C ILE A 160 -2.85 -1.01 2.31
N VAL A 161 -2.85 -0.87 0.98
CA VAL A 161 -2.16 -1.78 0.05
C VAL A 161 -0.67 -1.86 0.36
N TYR A 162 -0.03 -0.73 0.70
CA TYR A 162 1.39 -0.72 1.02
C TYR A 162 1.73 -1.53 2.27
N VAL A 163 0.93 -1.40 3.34
CA VAL A 163 1.07 -2.20 4.56
C VAL A 163 0.70 -3.66 4.29
N TYR A 164 -0.37 -3.89 3.55
CA TYR A 164 -0.91 -5.21 3.27
C TYR A 164 0.04 -6.06 2.42
N THR A 165 0.69 -5.47 1.41
CA THR A 165 1.74 -6.17 0.65
C THR A 165 2.89 -6.59 1.56
N ALA A 166 3.33 -5.72 2.49
CA ALA A 166 4.36 -6.10 3.46
C ALA A 166 3.92 -7.26 4.38
N GLU A 167 2.65 -7.33 4.78
CA GLU A 167 2.11 -8.43 5.58
C GLU A 167 1.95 -9.74 4.80
N LEU A 168 1.68 -9.65 3.49
CA LEU A 168 1.44 -10.81 2.62
C LEU A 168 2.72 -11.52 2.15
N TYR A 169 3.87 -10.84 2.20
CA TYR A 169 5.17 -11.40 1.83
C TYR A 169 5.96 -11.88 3.06
N PRO A 170 6.69 -13.01 2.94
CA PRO A 170 7.42 -13.59 4.06
C PRO A 170 8.59 -12.68 4.40
N THR A 171 9.02 -12.67 5.65
CA THR A 171 10.07 -11.75 6.11
C THR A 171 11.35 -11.79 5.29
N VAL A 172 11.70 -12.96 4.74
CA VAL A 172 12.89 -13.18 3.88
C VAL A 172 12.77 -12.51 2.51
N MET A 173 11.55 -12.39 1.96
CA MET A 173 11.31 -11.85 0.62
C MET A 173 10.48 -10.56 0.64
N ARG A 174 10.12 -10.05 1.82
CA ARG A 174 9.26 -8.87 1.98
C ARG A 174 9.78 -7.67 1.20
N SER A 175 11.07 -7.36 1.32
CA SER A 175 11.66 -6.22 0.60
C SER A 175 11.61 -6.40 -0.92
N ALA A 176 11.82 -7.62 -1.41
CA ALA A 176 11.74 -7.93 -2.85
C ALA A 176 10.28 -7.90 -3.35
N GLY A 177 9.33 -8.44 -2.59
CA GLY A 177 7.90 -8.44 -2.92
C GLY A 177 7.30 -7.03 -2.91
N VAL A 178 7.60 -6.23 -1.88
CA VAL A 178 7.22 -4.81 -1.84
C VAL A 178 7.89 -4.06 -3.00
N GLY A 179 9.17 -4.32 -3.29
CA GLY A 179 9.87 -3.76 -4.44
C GLY A 179 9.18 -4.06 -5.77
N ALA A 180 8.82 -5.32 -6.02
CA ALA A 180 8.11 -5.74 -7.24
C ALA A 180 6.69 -5.15 -7.34
N SER A 181 5.97 -5.04 -6.23
CA SER A 181 4.67 -4.35 -6.22
C SER A 181 4.81 -2.86 -6.52
N SER A 182 5.89 -2.23 -6.05
CA SER A 182 6.20 -0.82 -6.28
C SER A 182 6.59 -0.55 -7.73
N THR A 183 7.37 -1.43 -8.38
CA THR A 183 7.68 -1.29 -9.82
C THR A 183 6.41 -1.40 -10.65
N MET A 184 5.51 -2.35 -10.34
CA MET A 184 4.21 -2.45 -11.02
C MET A 184 3.30 -1.24 -10.74
N ALA A 185 3.32 -0.69 -9.52
CA ALA A 185 2.66 0.58 -9.20
C ALA A 185 3.19 1.74 -10.07
N ARG A 186 4.50 1.78 -10.36
CA ARG A 186 5.07 2.79 -11.27
C ARG A 186 4.61 2.62 -12.70
N VAL A 187 4.42 1.39 -13.19
CA VAL A 187 3.80 1.16 -14.50
C VAL A 187 2.40 1.76 -14.53
N GLY A 188 1.57 1.51 -13.49
CA GLY A 188 0.25 2.12 -13.37
C GLY A 188 0.29 3.66 -13.37
N ALA A 189 1.26 4.24 -12.67
CA ALA A 189 1.48 5.69 -12.65
C ALA A 189 1.88 6.27 -14.02
N MET A 190 2.65 5.53 -14.82
CA MET A 190 3.02 5.92 -16.19
C MET A 190 1.82 5.90 -17.14
N VAL A 191 0.87 4.98 -16.94
CA VAL A 191 -0.36 4.91 -17.75
C VAL A 191 -1.41 5.94 -17.32
N ALA A 192 -1.40 6.36 -16.05
CA ALA A 192 -2.34 7.33 -15.49
C ALA A 192 -2.55 8.63 -16.30
N PRO A 193 -1.52 9.35 -16.81
CA PRO A 193 -1.70 10.60 -17.56
C PRO A 193 -2.44 10.41 -18.90
N PHE A 194 -2.52 9.19 -19.44
CA PHE A 194 -3.26 8.94 -20.67
C PHE A 194 -4.78 8.88 -20.44
N ALA A 195 -5.24 8.53 -19.24
CA ALA A 195 -6.67 8.41 -18.96
C ALA A 195 -7.44 9.74 -19.04
N PRO A 196 -6.93 10.87 -18.49
CA PRO A 196 -7.56 12.17 -18.66
C PRO A 196 -7.63 12.66 -20.11
N LEU A 197 -6.75 12.20 -21.02
CA LEU A 197 -6.80 12.57 -22.44
C LEU A 197 -8.11 12.10 -23.10
N LEU A 198 -8.71 11.01 -22.63
CA LEU A 198 -10.01 10.56 -23.12
C LEU A 198 -11.14 11.54 -22.73
N GLY A 199 -10.92 12.38 -21.72
CA GLY A 199 -11.82 13.46 -21.30
C GLY A 199 -12.02 14.54 -22.36
N MET A 200 -11.13 14.62 -23.35
CA MET A 200 -11.28 15.52 -24.51
C MET A 200 -12.47 15.16 -25.39
N HIS A 201 -12.88 13.89 -25.41
CA HIS A 201 -14.05 13.43 -26.17
C HIS A 201 -15.31 13.46 -25.31
N ILE A 202 -15.25 12.85 -24.12
CA ILE A 202 -16.38 12.78 -23.18
C ILE A 202 -15.84 13.08 -21.78
N LYS A 203 -16.29 14.20 -21.19
CA LYS A 203 -15.83 14.66 -19.85
C LYS A 203 -16.01 13.62 -18.74
N ALA A 204 -17.07 12.81 -18.80
CA ALA A 204 -17.39 11.79 -17.82
C ALA A 204 -16.53 10.51 -17.92
N LEU A 205 -15.87 10.28 -19.06
CA LEU A 205 -15.24 9.00 -19.38
C LEU A 205 -14.01 8.69 -18.52
N PRO A 206 -13.10 9.64 -18.20
CA PRO A 206 -12.00 9.39 -17.28
C PRO A 206 -12.49 8.95 -15.89
N LEU A 207 -13.52 9.60 -15.35
CA LEU A 207 -14.08 9.26 -14.04
C LEU A 207 -14.72 7.87 -14.03
N LEU A 208 -15.47 7.51 -15.08
CA LEU A 208 -16.02 6.16 -15.22
C LEU A 208 -14.93 5.10 -15.34
N LEU A 209 -13.86 5.38 -16.07
CA LEU A 209 -12.73 4.48 -16.22
C LEU A 209 -12.02 4.26 -14.87
N PHE A 210 -11.75 5.33 -14.12
CA PHE A 210 -11.18 5.21 -12.78
C PHE A 210 -12.10 4.45 -11.83
N GLY A 211 -13.41 4.71 -11.89
CA GLY A 211 -14.42 4.00 -11.12
C GLY A 211 -14.48 2.50 -11.44
N ALA A 212 -14.40 2.13 -12.72
CA ALA A 212 -14.39 0.74 -13.17
C ALA A 212 -13.12 0.00 -12.73
N VAL A 213 -11.94 0.62 -12.88
CA VAL A 213 -10.67 0.03 -12.42
C VAL A 213 -10.66 -0.13 -10.89
N ALA A 214 -11.18 0.86 -10.15
CA ALA A 214 -11.31 0.78 -8.70
C ALA A 214 -12.29 -0.34 -8.27
N LEU A 215 -13.39 -0.53 -9.00
CA LEU A 215 -14.35 -1.60 -8.76
C LEU A 215 -13.71 -2.98 -8.96
N LEU A 216 -13.04 -3.19 -10.09
CA LEU A 216 -12.34 -4.43 -10.40
C LEU A 216 -11.23 -4.72 -9.39
N ALA A 217 -10.47 -3.69 -8.98
CA ALA A 217 -9.48 -3.83 -7.92
C ALA A 217 -10.11 -4.22 -6.58
N GLY A 218 -11.26 -3.64 -6.23
CA GLY A 218 -12.02 -3.97 -5.02
C GLY A 218 -12.56 -5.41 -5.03
N LEU A 219 -13.03 -5.88 -6.18
CA LEU A 219 -13.45 -7.28 -6.37
C LEU A 219 -12.26 -8.24 -6.28
N LEU A 220 -11.13 -7.90 -6.92
CA LEU A 220 -9.92 -8.71 -6.84
C LEU A 220 -9.40 -8.79 -5.40
N ALA A 221 -9.48 -7.69 -4.64
CA ALA A 221 -9.11 -7.65 -3.23
C ALA A 221 -9.91 -8.59 -2.33
N LEU A 222 -11.14 -8.96 -2.72
CA LEU A 222 -11.94 -9.94 -1.97
C LEU A 222 -11.38 -11.36 -2.06
N PHE A 223 -10.56 -11.68 -3.06
CA PHE A 223 -9.93 -13.00 -3.14
C PHE A 223 -8.74 -13.15 -2.19
N PHE A 224 -8.23 -12.05 -1.62
CA PHE A 224 -7.08 -12.10 -0.72
C PHE A 224 -7.48 -12.52 0.71
N PRO A 225 -6.57 -13.22 1.43
CA PRO A 225 -6.81 -13.66 2.80
C PRO A 225 -6.64 -12.52 3.82
N GLU A 226 -7.48 -12.47 4.86
CA GLU A 226 -7.36 -11.45 5.93
C GLU A 226 -6.09 -11.67 6.76
N THR A 227 -5.34 -10.58 7.01
CA THR A 227 -4.07 -10.56 7.76
C THR A 227 -4.20 -10.06 9.20
N LEU A 228 -5.36 -9.50 9.57
CA LEU A 228 -5.59 -8.95 10.92
C LEU A 228 -5.39 -10.01 12.00
N GLY A 229 -4.50 -9.74 12.96
CA GLY A 229 -4.29 -10.58 14.15
C GLY A 229 -3.52 -11.89 13.90
N LYS A 230 -3.06 -12.13 12.67
CA LYS A 230 -2.21 -13.29 12.35
C LYS A 230 -0.74 -12.96 12.59
N LYS A 231 0.02 -13.93 13.11
CA LYS A 231 1.47 -13.80 13.24
C LYS A 231 2.07 -13.64 11.83
N LEU A 232 3.01 -12.69 11.69
CA LEU A 232 3.71 -12.47 10.43
C LEU A 232 4.45 -13.77 10.05
N PRO A 233 4.18 -14.35 8.87
CA PRO A 233 4.79 -15.60 8.47
C PRO A 233 6.29 -15.38 8.24
N ASP A 234 7.10 -16.18 8.91
CA ASP A 234 8.55 -16.14 8.79
C ASP A 234 9.03 -17.02 7.62
N THR A 235 8.21 -17.98 7.17
CA THR A 235 8.53 -18.94 6.09
C THR A 235 7.48 -18.98 4.97
N VAL A 236 7.89 -19.45 3.79
CA VAL A 236 7.04 -19.57 2.59
C VAL A 236 5.88 -20.55 2.80
N ASP A 237 6.10 -21.61 3.60
CA ASP A 237 5.09 -22.62 3.89
C ASP A 237 4.00 -22.12 4.85
N GLU A 238 4.31 -21.15 5.71
CA GLU A 238 3.31 -20.49 6.56
C GLU A 238 2.37 -19.58 5.76
N ILE A 239 2.84 -19.01 4.64
CA ILE A 239 2.01 -18.19 3.73
C ILE A 239 1.03 -19.05 2.94
N LYS A 240 1.44 -20.26 2.52
CA LYS A 240 0.56 -21.17 1.77
C LYS A 240 -0.63 -21.67 2.61
N LYS A 241 -0.54 -21.60 3.94
CA LYS A 241 -1.59 -22.02 4.88
C LYS A 241 -2.56 -20.90 5.26
N LEU A 242 -2.38 -19.69 4.73
CA LEU A 242 -3.02 -18.45 5.20
C LEU A 242 -4.13 -17.96 4.28
#